data_AF-A0A3D1RRN9-F1
#
_entry.id   AF-A0A3D1RRN9-F1
#
_cell.length_a   1.000
_cell.length_b   1.000
_cell.length_c   1.000
_cell.angle_alpha   90.00
_cell.angle_beta   90.00
_cell.angle_gamma   90.00
#
_symmetry.space_group_name_H-M   'P 1'
#
loop_
_entity.id
_entity.type
_entity.pdbx_description
1 polymer ?
#
loop_
_entity_poly.entity_id
_entity_poly.type
_entity_poly.pdbx_seq_one_letter_code
_entity_poly.pdbx_strand_id
1 'polypeptide(L)'
;MKRLFYIILMSLLFVILAVPAAMAFPDTVGYWARPQIDHLYSRAIINGYPDGYYHPQGYISRQEFIVMLVNAIHKEEEARQLQKGKASFN
;
A
#
# COMPACT_ATOMS: atom_id res chain seq x y z
N MET A 1 18.04 28.65 30.09
CA MET A 1 16.97 28.92 29.10
C MET A 1 17.25 28.31 27.71
N LYS A 2 18.47 28.39 27.16
CA LYS A 2 18.81 27.82 25.84
C LYS A 2 18.60 26.28 25.73
N ARG A 3 18.87 25.54 26.80
CA ARG A 3 18.69 24.06 26.86
C ARG A 3 17.24 23.63 26.70
N LEU A 4 16.29 24.42 27.23
CA LEU A 4 14.86 24.15 27.12
C LEU A 4 14.36 24.40 25.69
N PHE A 5 14.90 25.44 25.04
CA PHE A 5 14.61 25.74 23.63
C PHE A 5 15.05 24.60 22.69
N TYR A 6 16.24 24.03 22.89
CA TYR A 6 16.71 22.91 22.07
C TYR A 6 15.92 21.62 22.29
N ILE A 7 15.41 21.37 23.50
CA ILE A 7 14.57 20.18 23.77
C ILE A 7 13.23 20.31 23.05
N ILE A 8 12.59 21.48 23.12
CA ILE A 8 11.31 21.74 22.42
C ILE A 8 11.52 21.68 20.90
N LEU A 9 12.63 22.23 20.39
CA LEU A 9 12.98 22.19 18.98
C LEU A 9 13.24 20.76 18.50
N MET A 10 13.92 19.93 19.31
CA MET A 10 14.14 18.51 19.01
C MET A 10 12.86 17.68 19.08
N SER A 11 11.96 17.96 20.03
CA SER A 11 10.65 17.28 20.07
C SER A 11 9.77 17.67 18.88
N LEU A 12 9.82 18.94 18.45
CA LEU A 12 9.08 19.41 17.29
C LEU A 12 9.63 18.78 15.99
N LEU A 13 10.96 18.64 15.89
CA LEU A 13 11.61 17.94 14.78
C LEU A 13 11.26 16.45 14.74
N PHE A 14 11.16 15.79 15.90
CA PHE A 14 10.78 14.38 15.99
C PHE A 14 9.35 14.13 15.51
N VAL A 15 8.40 15.03 15.82
CA VAL A 15 7.01 14.91 15.36
C VAL A 15 6.90 15.10 13.85
N ILE A 16 7.71 15.97 13.23
CA ILE A 16 7.72 16.18 11.78
C ILE A 16 8.34 14.99 11.02
N LEU A 17 9.31 14.31 11.61
CA LEU A 17 9.94 13.10 11.05
C LEU A 17 9.18 11.80 11.37
N ALA A 18 8.12 11.87 12.17
CA ALA A 18 7.27 10.72 12.43
C ALA A 18 6.47 10.39 11.16
N VAL A 19 7.01 9.51 10.33
CA VAL A 19 6.26 8.89 9.24
C VAL A 19 5.16 8.06 9.89
N PRO A 20 3.86 8.41 9.77
CA PRO A 20 2.82 7.54 10.25
C PRO A 20 2.98 6.21 9.51
N ALA A 21 2.98 5.09 10.25
CA ALA A 21 2.83 3.79 9.62
C ALA A 21 1.53 3.84 8.82
N ALA A 22 1.65 3.98 7.50
CA ALA A 22 0.51 4.17 6.63
C ALA A 22 -0.32 2.89 6.70
N MET A 23 -1.44 2.97 7.42
CA MET A 23 -2.48 1.96 7.39
C MET A 23 -3.03 1.93 5.97
N ALA A 24 -2.84 0.84 5.24
CA ALA A 24 -3.11 0.83 3.79
C ALA A 24 -4.60 1.04 3.48
N PHE A 25 -5.50 0.40 4.24
CA PHE A 25 -6.94 0.42 3.95
C PHE A 25 -7.82 0.50 5.20
N PRO A 26 -8.90 1.32 5.21
CA PRO A 26 -9.79 1.48 6.35
C PRO A 26 -10.52 0.20 6.79
N ASP A 27 -10.91 -0.66 5.84
CA ASP A 27 -11.68 -1.90 6.06
C ASP A 27 -10.83 -3.09 6.54
N THR A 28 -9.52 -2.88 6.73
CA THR A 28 -8.60 -3.91 7.24
C THR A 28 -8.29 -3.75 8.72
N VAL A 29 -8.86 -2.73 9.39
CA VAL A 29 -8.65 -2.51 10.82
C VAL A 29 -9.17 -3.70 11.63
N GLY A 30 -8.28 -4.35 12.39
CA GLY A 30 -8.60 -5.55 13.15
C GLY A 30 -8.69 -6.84 12.33
N TYR A 31 -8.43 -6.78 11.02
CA TYR A 31 -8.39 -7.96 10.16
C TYR A 31 -7.07 -8.72 10.33
N TRP A 32 -7.12 -10.05 10.46
CA TRP A 32 -5.95 -10.88 10.77
C TRP A 32 -4.83 -10.76 9.72
N ALA A 33 -5.18 -10.54 8.45
CA ALA A 33 -4.24 -10.42 7.35
C ALA A 33 -3.72 -8.99 7.13
N ARG A 34 -4.11 -8.04 7.97
CA ARG A 34 -3.69 -6.63 7.82
C ARG A 34 -2.18 -6.47 7.66
N PRO A 35 -1.31 -7.14 8.47
CA PRO A 35 0.14 -6.99 8.31
C PRO A 35 0.64 -7.37 6.91
N GLN A 36 0.06 -8.41 6.32
CA GLN A 36 0.40 -8.90 4.99
C GLN A 36 -0.13 -7.97 3.91
N ILE A 37 -1.35 -7.45 4.08
CA ILE A 37 -1.96 -6.46 3.18
C ILE A 37 -1.10 -5.19 3.16
N ASP A 38 -0.79 -4.63 4.33
CA ASP A 38 0.05 -3.42 4.44
C ASP A 38 1.43 -3.65 3.81
N HIS A 39 2.02 -4.83 4.02
CA HIS A 39 3.29 -5.21 3.41
C HIS A 39 3.22 -5.27 1.87
N LEU A 40 2.19 -5.90 1.30
CA LEU A 40 2.01 -5.98 -0.17
C LEU A 40 1.72 -4.59 -0.77
N TYR A 41 0.96 -3.76 -0.06
CA TYR A 41 0.68 -2.38 -0.47
C TYR A 41 1.95 -1.53 -0.49
N SER A 42 2.80 -1.65 0.53
CA SER A 42 4.09 -0.93 0.59
C SER A 42 5.04 -1.26 -0.55
N ARG A 43 4.85 -2.42 -1.20
CA ARG A 43 5.62 -2.88 -2.37
C ARG A 43 4.91 -2.63 -3.71
N ALA A 44 3.80 -1.89 -3.71
CA ALA A 44 2.97 -1.65 -4.89
C ALA A 44 2.46 -2.93 -5.58
N ILE A 45 2.41 -4.06 -4.86
CA ILE A 45 1.89 -5.33 -5.40
C ILE A 45 0.36 -5.27 -5.49
N ILE A 46 -0.26 -4.65 -4.49
CA ILE A 46 -1.70 -4.37 -4.41
C ILE A 46 -1.93 -2.87 -4.27
N ASN A 47 -3.06 -2.36 -4.77
CA ASN A 47 -3.41 -0.93 -4.70
C ASN A 47 -4.80 -0.66 -4.10
N GLY A 48 -5.57 -1.72 -3.79
CA GLY A 48 -6.98 -1.59 -3.43
C GLY A 48 -7.86 -1.19 -4.60
N TYR A 49 -9.08 -0.77 -4.30
CA TYR A 49 -10.12 -0.45 -5.26
C TYR A 49 -10.33 1.08 -5.38
N PRO A 50 -10.98 1.55 -6.46
CA PRO A 50 -11.21 2.99 -6.67
C PRO A 50 -12.03 3.68 -5.57
N ASP A 51 -12.75 2.90 -4.76
CA ASP A 51 -13.52 3.36 -3.60
C ASP A 51 -12.64 3.60 -2.35
N GLY A 52 -11.35 3.25 -2.41
CA GLY A 52 -10.39 3.42 -1.32
C GLY A 52 -10.32 2.25 -0.33
N TYR A 53 -10.97 1.13 -0.63
CA TYR A 53 -11.02 -0.06 0.23
C TYR A 53 -10.22 -1.23 -0.35
N TYR A 54 -9.97 -2.26 0.47
CA TYR A 54 -9.31 -3.51 0.04
C TYR A 54 -10.29 -4.67 -0.22
N HIS A 55 -11.43 -4.67 0.45
CA HIS A 55 -12.43 -5.74 0.48
C HIS A 55 -11.84 -7.09 0.93
N PRO A 56 -11.35 -7.23 2.19
CA PRO A 56 -10.58 -8.42 2.63
C PRO A 56 -11.37 -9.74 2.64
N GLN A 57 -12.70 -9.69 2.58
CA GLN A 57 -13.57 -10.88 2.46
C GLN A 57 -14.12 -11.08 1.04
N GLY A 58 -13.78 -10.19 0.11
CA GLY A 58 -14.18 -10.27 -1.28
C GLY A 58 -13.43 -11.36 -2.03
N TYR A 59 -14.05 -11.88 -3.09
CA TYR A 59 -13.34 -12.74 -4.04
C TYR A 59 -12.51 -11.89 -4.99
N ILE A 60 -11.31 -12.37 -5.31
CA ILE A 60 -10.50 -11.81 -6.39
C ILE A 60 -10.82 -12.54 -7.70
N SER A 61 -10.85 -11.81 -8.80
CA SER A 61 -10.91 -12.34 -10.15
C SER A 61 -9.55 -12.90 -10.58
N ARG A 62 -9.58 -13.74 -11.63
CA ARG A 62 -8.35 -14.28 -12.26
C ARG A 62 -7.45 -13.17 -12.78
N GLN A 63 -8.03 -12.09 -13.31
CA GLN A 63 -7.27 -10.96 -13.84
C GLN A 63 -6.56 -10.21 -12.72
N GLU A 64 -7.23 -9.93 -11.62
CA GLU A 64 -6.61 -9.28 -10.45
C GLU A 64 -5.47 -10.12 -9.87
N PHE A 65 -5.66 -11.44 -9.79
CA PHE A 65 -4.59 -12.36 -9.38
C PHE A 65 -3.35 -12.25 -10.27
N ILE A 66 -3.52 -12.27 -11.60
CA ILE A 66 -2.40 -12.15 -12.54
C ILE A 66 -1.72 -10.79 -12.39
N VAL A 67 -2.47 -9.70 -12.22
CA VAL A 67 -1.92 -8.36 -12.00
C VAL A 67 -1.02 -8.34 -10.75
N MET A 68 -1.47 -8.94 -9.64
CA MET A 68 -0.64 -9.05 -8.42
C MET A 68 0.65 -9.82 -8.67
N LEU A 69 0.58 -10.94 -9.41
CA LEU A 69 1.76 -11.75 -9.75
C LEU A 69 2.77 -10.96 -10.61
N VAL A 70 2.28 -10.23 -11.61
CA VAL A 70 3.12 -9.42 -12.51
C VAL A 70 3.77 -8.24 -11.76
N ASN A 71 3.04 -7.60 -10.84
CA ASN A 71 3.63 -6.59 -9.96
C ASN A 71 4.71 -7.17 -9.04
N ALA A 72 4.50 -8.38 -8.49
CA ALA A 72 5.46 -9.02 -7.60
C ALA A 72 6.81 -9.34 -8.27
N ILE A 73 6.82 -9.47 -9.60
CA ILE A 73 8.03 -9.67 -10.41
C ILE A 73 8.54 -8.38 -11.08
N HIS A 74 8.10 -7.20 -10.63
CA HIS A 74 8.55 -5.86 -11.06
C HIS A 74 8.33 -5.59 -12.55
N LYS A 75 7.15 -5.97 -13.06
CA LYS A 75 6.70 -5.73 -14.44
C LYS A 75 5.47 -4.82 -14.45
N GLU A 76 5.56 -3.67 -13.80
CA GLU A 76 4.41 -2.79 -13.51
C GLU A 76 3.72 -2.29 -14.79
N GLU A 77 4.46 -2.10 -15.88
CA GLU A 77 3.88 -1.67 -17.15
C GLU A 77 2.98 -2.76 -17.76
N GLU A 78 3.43 -4.02 -17.75
CA GLU A 78 2.64 -5.16 -18.21
C GLU A 78 1.38 -5.34 -17.35
N ALA A 79 1.50 -5.18 -16.03
CA ALA A 79 0.38 -5.21 -15.10
C ALA A 79 -0.67 -4.12 -15.40
N ARG A 80 -0.23 -2.90 -15.72
CA ARG A 80 -1.15 -1.82 -16.15
C ARG A 80 -1.86 -2.14 -17.46
N GLN A 81 -1.19 -2.78 -18.42
CA GLN A 81 -1.82 -3.20 -19.67
C GLN A 81 -2.88 -4.30 -19.44
N LEU A 82 -2.60 -5.23 -18.52
CA LEU A 82 -3.56 -6.26 -18.10
C LEU A 82 -4.80 -5.65 -17.46
N GLN A 83 -4.65 -4.66 -16.59
CA GLN A 83 -5.79 -3.94 -16.01
C GLN A 83 -6.63 -3.22 -17.06
N LYS A 84 -5.99 -2.67 -18.10
CA LYS A 84 -6.67 -1.96 -19.20
C LYS A 84 -7.31 -2.90 -20.24
N GLY A 85 -7.17 -4.21 -20.09
CA GLY A 85 -7.64 -5.19 -21.08
C GLY A 85 -6.88 -5.11 -22.41
N LYS A 86 -5.68 -4.52 -22.42
CA LYS A 86 -4.86 -4.27 -23.62
C LYS A 86 -3.63 -5.19 -23.72
N ALA A 87 -3.50 -6.17 -22.82
CA ALA A 87 -2.35 -7.06 -22.82
C ALA A 87 -2.32 -7.93 -24.09
N SER A 88 -1.26 -7.80 -24.88
CA SER A 88 -0.91 -8.71 -25.97
C SER A 88 0.20 -9.62 -25.47
N PHE A 89 -0.13 -10.89 -25.27
CA PHE A 89 0.87 -11.94 -25.03
C PHE A 89 1.34 -12.43 -26.40
N ASN A 90 2.46 -11.87 -26.87
CA ASN A 90 3.12 -12.33 -28.09
C ASN A 90 4.11 -13.44 -27.75
#